data_AF-A0A2J8U3Y9-F1
#
_entry.id   AF-A0A2J8U3Y9-F1
#
_cell.length_a   1.000
_cell.length_b   1.000
_cell.length_c   1.000
_cell.angle_alpha   90.00
_cell.angle_beta   90.00
_cell.angle_gamma   90.00
#
_symmetry.space_group_name_H-M   'P 1'
#
loop_
_entity.id
_entity.type
_entity.pdbx_description
1 polymer ?
#
loop_
_entity_poly.entity_id
_entity_poly.type
_entity_poly.pdbx_seq_one_letter_code
_entity_poly.pdbx_strand_id
1 'polypeptide(L)'
;MERLQLQRRLGCRTFHWFLANVYPELYPYEPRPRFSGKLHNTGLGLCADCQAEGDILGCPMMLAPCSDSRQQQYLQHTSRKEIHFGSPQHLCFAVRQEQVILQNCMEEGLAIHQQHWDFQENGMIVHILSGKCMEAVVQENNKDLYLHPCDEKPASSGDLTRSMLWMNDECQSQKEKRILAITIQLQVNLKSLYIS
;
A
#
# COMPACT_ATOMS: atom_id res chain seq x y z
N MET A 1 -22.91 -11.79 -15.69
CA MET A 1 -22.73 -11.08 -16.99
C MET A 1 -23.94 -10.23 -17.40
N GLU A 2 -25.16 -10.65 -17.07
CA GLU A 2 -26.41 -9.97 -17.45
C GLU A 2 -26.54 -8.51 -16.99
N ARG A 3 -26.17 -8.20 -15.73
CA ARG A 3 -26.18 -6.84 -15.18
C ARG A 3 -25.31 -5.84 -15.95
N LEU A 4 -24.13 -6.27 -16.43
CA LEU A 4 -23.21 -5.42 -17.19
C LEU A 4 -23.73 -5.15 -18.61
N GLN A 5 -24.37 -6.14 -19.23
CA GLN A 5 -24.98 -5.99 -20.55
C GLN A 5 -26.19 -5.05 -20.50
N LEU A 6 -27.00 -5.14 -19.44
CA LEU A 6 -28.12 -4.23 -19.19
C LEU A 6 -27.65 -2.78 -19.01
N GLN A 7 -26.59 -2.55 -18.23
CA GLN A 7 -26.00 -1.22 -18.06
C GLN A 7 -25.54 -0.60 -19.39
N ARG A 8 -24.92 -1.40 -20.26
CA ARG A 8 -24.51 -0.92 -21.60
C ARG A 8 -25.72 -0.59 -22.48
N ARG A 9 -26.74 -1.45 -22.49
CA ARG A 9 -27.97 -1.26 -23.28
C ARG A 9 -28.76 -0.02 -22.87
N LEU A 10 -28.83 0.27 -21.58
CA LEU A 10 -29.57 1.41 -21.04
C LEU A 10 -28.76 2.73 -21.05
N GLY A 11 -27.52 2.71 -21.54
CA GLY A 11 -26.66 3.89 -21.55
C GLY A 11 -26.36 4.44 -20.16
N CYS A 12 -26.28 3.56 -19.15
CA CYS A 12 -26.08 3.97 -17.76
C CYS A 12 -24.76 4.76 -17.61
N ARG A 13 -24.81 5.83 -16.83
CA ARG A 13 -23.62 6.62 -16.47
C ARG A 13 -22.77 5.86 -15.44
N THR A 14 -21.48 6.21 -15.36
CA THR A 14 -20.55 5.58 -14.43
C THR A 14 -20.84 5.98 -12.98
N PHE A 15 -20.36 5.19 -12.02
CA PHE A 15 -20.49 5.54 -10.61
C PHE A 15 -19.77 6.86 -10.27
N HIS A 16 -18.65 7.15 -10.95
CA HIS A 16 -17.98 8.44 -10.84
C HIS A 16 -18.88 9.61 -11.29
N TRP A 17 -19.60 9.46 -12.41
CA TRP A 17 -20.58 10.46 -12.85
C TRP A 17 -21.70 10.65 -11.82
N PHE A 18 -22.17 9.56 -11.21
CA PHE A 18 -23.19 9.61 -10.16
C PHE A 18 -22.71 10.39 -8.94
N LEU A 19 -21.52 10.11 -8.42
CA LEU A 19 -20.95 10.87 -7.30
C LEU A 19 -20.71 12.33 -7.70
N ALA A 20 -20.25 12.62 -8.92
CA ALA A 20 -19.95 13.99 -9.32
C ALA A 20 -21.20 14.86 -9.61
N ASN A 21 -22.34 14.26 -9.95
CA ASN A 21 -23.50 15.00 -10.47
C ASN A 21 -24.80 14.77 -9.67
N VAL A 22 -24.92 13.67 -8.92
CA VAL A 22 -26.14 13.30 -8.18
C VAL A 22 -25.94 13.44 -6.67
N TYR A 23 -24.79 13.00 -6.15
CA TYR A 23 -24.41 13.15 -4.73
C TYR A 23 -22.99 13.72 -4.58
N PRO A 24 -22.75 14.98 -5.02
CA PRO A 24 -21.43 15.62 -4.94
C PRO A 24 -20.88 15.70 -3.51
N GLU A 25 -21.74 15.74 -2.50
CA GLU A 25 -21.37 15.70 -1.08
C GLU A 25 -20.72 14.38 -0.64
N LEU A 26 -20.97 13.28 -1.38
CA LEU A 26 -20.33 11.97 -1.18
C LEU A 26 -19.12 11.77 -2.10
N TYR A 27 -18.82 12.74 -2.97
CA TYR A 27 -17.64 12.66 -3.80
C TYR A 27 -16.40 12.66 -2.90
N PRO A 28 -15.45 11.73 -3.08
CA PRO A 28 -14.30 11.64 -2.19
C PRO A 28 -13.53 12.96 -2.22
N TYR A 29 -13.53 13.65 -1.08
CA TYR A 29 -12.78 14.90 -0.88
C TYR A 29 -11.28 14.68 -1.05
N GLU A 30 -10.81 13.45 -0.76
CA GLU A 30 -9.43 13.07 -0.97
C GLU A 30 -9.23 12.37 -2.33
N PRO A 31 -8.23 12.81 -3.12
CA PRO A 31 -7.75 12.05 -4.27
C PRO A 31 -7.44 10.61 -3.88
N ARG A 32 -7.69 9.67 -4.80
CA ARG A 32 -7.35 8.25 -4.61
C ARG A 32 -5.92 8.10 -4.08
N PRO A 33 -5.69 7.21 -3.10
CA PRO A 33 -4.36 6.96 -2.59
C PRO A 33 -3.42 6.59 -3.74
N ARG A 34 -2.19 7.12 -3.69
CA ARG A 34 -1.19 6.88 -4.74
C ARG A 34 -0.75 5.41 -4.74
N PHE A 35 -0.71 4.81 -3.55
CA PHE A 35 -0.37 3.40 -3.33
C PHE A 35 -1.29 2.81 -2.26
N SER A 36 -1.66 1.55 -2.42
CA SER A 36 -2.41 0.79 -1.41
C SER A 36 -2.06 -0.70 -1.51
N GLY A 37 -1.99 -1.37 -0.36
CA GLY A 37 -1.59 -2.77 -0.27
C GLY A 37 -0.69 -2.99 0.94
N LYS A 38 0.31 -3.86 0.81
CA LYS A 38 1.24 -4.15 1.91
C LYS A 38 2.58 -3.51 1.68
N LEU A 39 3.21 -3.03 2.74
CA LEU A 39 4.60 -2.59 2.69
C LEU A 39 5.53 -3.77 3.00
N HIS A 40 6.23 -4.24 1.98
CA HIS A 40 6.96 -5.51 1.97
C HIS A 40 8.47 -5.30 1.93
N ASN A 41 9.19 -6.04 2.76
CA ASN A 41 10.62 -6.18 2.69
C ASN A 41 10.98 -7.37 1.80
N THR A 42 11.52 -7.11 0.61
CA THR A 42 11.81 -8.18 -0.37
C THR A 42 12.94 -9.11 0.03
N GLY A 43 13.94 -8.63 0.76
CA GLY A 43 15.07 -9.47 1.18
C GLY A 43 14.68 -10.48 2.26
N LEU A 44 13.69 -10.16 3.11
CA LEU A 44 13.26 -11.00 4.21
C LEU A 44 11.91 -11.69 3.97
N GLY A 45 11.13 -11.26 2.99
CA GLY A 45 9.80 -11.80 2.72
C GLY A 45 8.76 -11.46 3.80
N LEU A 46 8.92 -10.31 4.47
CA LEU A 46 8.09 -9.88 5.59
C LEU A 46 7.38 -8.57 5.27
N CYS A 47 6.29 -8.28 5.97
CA CYS A 47 5.47 -7.09 5.79
C CYS A 47 5.49 -6.21 7.04
N ALA A 48 5.38 -4.90 6.84
CA ALA A 48 5.21 -3.93 7.91
C ALA A 48 3.91 -4.20 8.67
N ASP A 49 4.00 -4.20 9.99
CA ASP A 49 2.90 -4.58 10.86
C ASP A 49 3.08 -4.03 12.28
N CYS A 50 1.98 -3.89 13.01
CA CYS A 50 2.00 -3.66 14.45
C CYS A 50 1.46 -4.90 15.17
N GLN A 51 2.28 -5.52 16.00
CA GLN A 51 1.90 -6.63 16.87
C GLN A 51 1.72 -6.12 18.30
N ALA A 52 0.60 -5.45 18.55
CA ALA A 52 0.18 -5.10 19.91
C ALA A 52 -1.21 -5.70 20.20
N GLU A 53 -1.35 -6.28 21.39
CA GLU A 53 -2.63 -6.79 21.91
C GLU A 53 -3.35 -5.64 22.62
N GLY A 54 -4.28 -4.96 21.93
CA GLY A 54 -5.09 -3.88 22.51
C GLY A 54 -4.88 -2.53 21.83
N ASP A 55 -4.52 -1.51 22.61
CA ASP A 55 -4.25 -0.17 22.07
C ASP A 55 -2.95 -0.20 21.25
N ILE A 56 -3.08 0.19 19.99
CA ILE A 56 -1.98 0.21 19.01
C ILE A 56 -1.40 1.62 18.85
N LEU A 57 -1.87 2.61 19.61
CA LEU A 57 -1.30 3.96 19.60
C LEU A 57 0.11 3.95 20.18
N GLY A 58 1.07 4.50 19.43
CA GLY A 58 2.49 4.47 19.79
C GLY A 58 3.18 3.13 19.52
N CYS A 59 2.47 2.16 18.95
CA CYS A 59 3.05 0.86 18.59
C CYS A 59 4.19 1.05 17.58
N PRO A 60 5.38 0.48 17.84
CA PRO A 60 6.44 0.39 16.86
C PRO A 60 6.01 -0.43 15.64
N MET A 61 6.33 0.08 14.46
CA MET A 61 6.16 -0.69 13.24
C MET A 61 7.29 -1.71 13.11
N MET A 62 6.90 -2.98 12.95
CA MET A 62 7.80 -4.11 12.87
C MET A 62 7.55 -4.92 11.59
N LEU A 63 8.44 -5.84 11.28
CA LEU A 63 8.29 -6.81 10.21
C LEU A 63 7.67 -8.10 10.75
N ALA A 64 6.56 -8.49 10.15
CA ALA A 64 5.82 -9.71 10.46
C ALA A 64 5.59 -10.55 9.20
N PRO A 65 5.25 -11.85 9.33
CA PRO A 65 4.80 -12.64 8.19
C PRO A 65 3.63 -11.95 7.48
N CYS A 66 3.72 -11.85 6.16
CA CYS A 66 2.67 -11.25 5.34
C CYS A 66 1.42 -12.15 5.35
N SER A 67 0.26 -11.57 5.64
CA SER A 67 -1.02 -12.29 5.66
C SER A 67 -2.13 -11.45 5.05
N ASP A 68 -2.91 -12.02 4.12
CA ASP A 68 -4.06 -11.31 3.52
C ASP A 68 -5.24 -11.21 4.49
N SER A 69 -5.29 -12.07 5.50
CA SER A 69 -6.32 -12.03 6.54
C SER A 69 -6.07 -10.94 7.60
N ARG A 70 -4.87 -10.38 7.65
CA ARG A 70 -4.48 -9.38 8.66
C ARG A 70 -4.70 -7.97 8.09
N GLN A 71 -5.90 -7.42 8.30
CA GLN A 71 -6.28 -6.09 7.81
C GLN A 71 -5.31 -4.97 8.24
N GLN A 72 -4.71 -5.11 9.42
CA GLN A 72 -3.69 -4.19 9.94
C GLN A 72 -2.45 -4.05 9.01
N GLN A 73 -2.15 -5.05 8.19
CA GLN A 73 -1.05 -4.99 7.21
C GLN A 73 -1.43 -4.26 5.91
N TYR A 74 -2.72 -3.91 5.75
CA TYR A 74 -3.18 -3.12 4.63
C TYR A 74 -2.94 -1.65 4.91
N LEU A 75 -2.10 -1.01 4.10
CA LEU A 75 -1.70 0.38 4.26
C LEU A 75 -2.16 1.18 3.05
N GLN A 76 -2.32 2.49 3.23
CA GLN A 76 -2.67 3.39 2.14
C GLN A 76 -1.79 4.64 2.18
N HIS A 77 -1.09 4.91 1.08
CA HIS A 77 -0.37 6.18 0.91
C HIS A 77 -1.30 7.22 0.28
N THR A 78 -1.64 8.25 1.02
CA THR A 78 -2.61 9.26 0.59
C THR A 78 -1.96 10.34 -0.26
N SER A 79 -2.80 11.13 -0.94
CA SER A 79 -2.35 12.32 -1.67
C SER A 79 -1.71 13.38 -0.76
N ARG A 80 -2.02 13.35 0.54
CA ARG A 80 -1.44 14.20 1.59
C ARG A 80 -0.07 13.74 2.05
N LYS A 81 0.51 12.73 1.39
CA LYS A 81 1.81 12.15 1.75
C LYS A 81 1.78 11.43 3.10
N GLU A 82 0.64 10.95 3.56
CA GLU A 82 0.57 10.16 4.79
C GLU A 82 0.48 8.67 4.47
N ILE A 83 0.89 7.80 5.40
CA ILE A 83 0.68 6.36 5.31
C ILE A 83 -0.34 5.97 6.39
N HIS A 84 -1.56 5.67 5.96
CA HIS A 84 -2.66 5.26 6.82
C HIS A 84 -2.56 3.77 7.14
N PHE A 85 -2.83 3.41 8.39
CA PHE A 85 -2.80 2.04 8.89
C PHE A 85 -4.21 1.41 8.84
N GLY A 86 -4.33 0.21 8.26
CA GLY A 86 -5.59 -0.50 7.97
C GLY A 86 -6.36 -0.99 9.19
N SER A 87 -6.89 -0.05 9.97
CA SER A 87 -7.71 -0.25 11.17
C SER A 87 -8.89 0.72 11.13
N PRO A 88 -10.02 0.44 11.82
CA PRO A 88 -11.08 1.44 12.03
C PRO A 88 -10.58 2.72 12.76
N GLN A 89 -9.40 2.66 13.39
CA GLN A 89 -8.77 3.80 14.03
C GLN A 89 -8.00 4.63 12.99
N HIS A 90 -8.17 5.94 13.01
CA HIS A 90 -7.53 6.88 12.08
C HIS A 90 -6.06 7.11 12.47
N LEU A 91 -5.22 6.10 12.20
CA LEU A 91 -3.81 6.07 12.56
C LEU A 91 -2.91 6.18 11.33
N CYS A 92 -1.83 6.93 11.51
CA CYS A 92 -0.82 7.22 10.51
C CYS A 92 0.56 6.80 11.00
N PHE A 93 1.44 6.45 10.05
CA PHE A 93 2.86 6.29 10.35
C PHE A 93 3.46 7.63 10.75
N ALA A 94 4.10 7.66 11.90
CA ALA A 94 4.81 8.79 12.45
C ALA A 94 6.24 8.39 12.83
N VAL A 95 7.08 9.39 13.07
CA VAL A 95 8.46 9.18 13.52
C VAL A 95 8.64 9.66 14.96
N ARG A 96 9.19 8.79 15.82
CA ARG A 96 9.61 9.14 17.18
C ARG A 96 11.02 8.59 17.42
N GLN A 97 11.98 9.47 17.68
CA GLN A 97 13.38 9.08 17.92
C GLN A 97 13.93 8.15 16.81
N GLU A 98 13.70 8.51 15.54
CA GLU A 98 14.05 7.72 14.34
C GLU A 98 13.27 6.40 14.16
N GLN A 99 12.48 5.96 15.14
CA GLN A 99 11.63 4.78 15.00
C GLN A 99 10.30 5.13 14.33
N VAL A 100 9.83 4.27 13.43
CA VAL A 100 8.50 4.39 12.84
C VAL A 100 7.47 3.81 13.80
N ILE A 101 6.47 4.61 14.15
CA ILE A 101 5.41 4.24 15.10
C ILE A 101 4.03 4.58 14.54
N LEU A 102 2.98 4.04 15.14
CA LEU A 102 1.60 4.48 14.89
C LEU A 102 1.23 5.68 15.77
N GLN A 103 0.60 6.69 15.19
CA GLN A 103 -0.03 7.80 15.91
C GLN A 103 -1.36 8.18 15.28
N ASN A 104 -2.22 8.89 16.01
CA ASN A 104 -3.39 9.54 15.41
C ASN A 104 -2.93 10.42 14.25
N CYS A 105 -3.58 10.29 13.10
CA CYS A 105 -3.33 11.18 11.98
C CYS A 105 -3.60 12.62 12.43
N MET A 106 -2.69 13.54 12.06
CA MET A 106 -2.82 14.94 12.41
C MET A 106 -3.97 15.59 11.62
N GLU A 107 -4.67 16.53 12.25
CA GLU A 107 -5.67 17.31 11.55
C GLU A 107 -5.03 18.19 10.47
N GLU A 108 -5.83 18.53 9.47
CA GLU A 108 -5.41 19.26 8.28
C GLU A 108 -4.64 20.54 8.63
N GLY A 109 -3.41 20.61 8.14
CA GLY A 109 -2.55 21.78 8.22
C GLY A 109 -1.61 21.86 7.03
N LEU A 110 -1.23 23.09 6.65
CA LEU A 110 -0.28 23.32 5.56
C LEU A 110 1.17 23.04 5.96
N ALA A 111 1.44 22.76 7.25
CA ALA A 111 2.77 22.58 7.78
C ALA A 111 3.26 21.14 7.58
N ILE A 112 4.51 20.99 7.15
CA ILE A 112 5.17 19.68 7.09
C ILE A 112 5.35 19.17 8.53
N HIS A 113 4.88 17.95 8.82
CA HIS A 113 5.03 17.30 10.12
C HIS A 113 5.58 15.87 10.01
N GLN A 114 5.75 15.22 11.16
CA GLN A 114 6.39 13.91 11.35
C GLN A 114 5.64 12.69 10.75
N GLN A 115 4.56 12.92 10.00
CA GLN A 115 3.73 11.88 9.37
C GLN A 115 3.76 11.97 7.84
N HIS A 116 4.60 12.85 7.28
CA HIS A 116 4.74 13.04 5.85
C HIS A 116 5.85 12.15 5.26
N TRP A 117 5.49 11.37 4.27
CA TRP A 117 6.28 10.36 3.58
C TRP A 117 6.21 10.57 2.07
N ASP A 118 7.36 10.71 1.44
CA ASP A 118 7.47 10.80 -0.01
C ASP A 118 7.96 9.50 -0.63
N PHE A 119 7.39 9.17 -1.78
CA PHE A 119 7.76 8.01 -2.56
C PHE A 119 8.57 8.45 -3.76
N GLN A 120 9.85 8.10 -3.74
CA GLN A 120 10.80 8.41 -4.80
C GLN A 120 10.69 7.39 -5.94
N GLU A 121 11.08 7.80 -7.15
CA GLU A 121 11.02 6.94 -8.35
C GLU A 121 11.93 5.71 -8.24
N ASN A 122 12.99 5.80 -7.45
CA ASN A 122 13.89 4.68 -7.16
C ASN A 122 13.35 3.70 -6.10
N GLY A 123 12.12 3.91 -5.62
CA GLY A 123 11.45 3.03 -4.66
C GLY A 123 11.71 3.36 -3.19
N MET A 124 12.53 4.37 -2.88
CA MET A 124 12.78 4.79 -1.51
C MET A 124 11.57 5.50 -0.90
N ILE A 125 11.37 5.28 0.41
CA ILE A 125 10.31 5.87 1.21
C ILE A 125 10.94 6.89 2.14
N VAL A 126 10.83 8.17 1.80
CA VAL A 126 11.55 9.25 2.47
C VAL A 126 10.63 9.94 3.46
N HIS A 127 11.04 10.02 4.72
CA HIS A 127 10.40 10.89 5.69
C HIS A 127 10.71 12.36 5.36
N ILE A 128 9.70 13.12 4.98
CA ILE A 128 9.88 14.46 4.38
C ILE A 128 10.58 15.42 5.35
N LEU A 129 10.23 15.39 6.64
CA LEU A 129 10.77 16.34 7.62
C LEU A 129 12.26 16.11 7.93
N SER A 130 12.73 14.86 7.95
CA SER A 130 14.14 14.55 8.26
C SER A 130 15.01 14.27 7.04
N GLY A 131 14.41 14.06 5.86
CA GLY A 131 15.12 13.68 4.64
C GLY A 131 15.74 12.28 4.68
N LYS A 132 15.35 11.45 5.65
CA LYS A 132 15.85 10.08 5.84
C LYS A 132 14.89 9.04 5.28
N CYS A 133 15.41 7.86 4.95
CA CYS A 133 14.65 6.77 4.36
C CYS A 133 14.17 5.78 5.43
N MET A 134 12.96 5.27 5.26
CA MET A 134 12.43 4.17 6.05
C MET A 134 13.08 2.85 5.64
N GLU A 135 13.69 2.19 6.61
CA GLU A 135 14.37 0.92 6.39
C GLU A 135 14.07 -0.07 7.51
N ALA A 136 14.13 -1.35 7.17
CA ALA A 136 14.08 -2.43 8.13
C ALA A 136 15.44 -2.60 8.82
N VAL A 137 15.39 -2.65 10.15
CA VAL A 137 16.54 -2.92 11.00
C VAL A 137 16.31 -4.26 11.70
N VAL A 138 17.13 -5.25 11.33
CA VAL A 138 17.09 -6.59 11.94
C VAL A 138 18.14 -6.68 13.03
N GLN A 139 17.68 -6.79 14.27
CA GLN A 139 18.49 -7.16 15.44
C GLN A 139 18.08 -8.55 15.91
N GLU A 140 18.83 -9.15 16.84
CA GLU A 140 18.66 -10.58 17.23
C GLU A 140 17.21 -10.97 17.56
N ASN A 141 16.43 -10.07 18.20
CA ASN A 141 15.04 -10.32 18.57
C ASN A 141 14.01 -9.37 17.95
N ASN A 142 14.43 -8.26 17.33
CA ASN A 142 13.53 -7.24 16.80
C ASN A 142 13.79 -6.97 15.33
N LYS A 143 12.71 -6.72 14.58
CA LYS A 143 12.76 -6.42 13.14
C LYS A 143 11.95 -5.17 12.90
N ASP A 144 12.45 -4.05 13.36
CA ASP A 144 11.69 -2.81 13.44
C ASP A 144 11.95 -1.94 12.21
N LEU A 145 11.06 -0.98 11.97
CA LEU A 145 11.26 0.05 10.95
C LEU A 145 11.85 1.31 11.59
N TYR A 146 12.98 1.75 11.05
CA TYR A 146 13.71 2.94 11.50
C TYR A 146 14.08 3.83 10.32
N LEU A 147 14.42 5.07 10.63
CA LEU A 147 14.96 6.01 9.67
C LEU A 147 16.49 5.90 9.58
N HIS A 148 16.98 5.79 8.35
CA HIS A 148 18.41 5.82 8.03
C HIS A 148 18.72 6.86 6.93
N PRO A 149 19.96 7.36 6.85
CA PRO A 149 20.39 8.14 5.69
C PRO A 149 20.08 7.36 4.40
N CYS A 150 19.43 8.02 3.45
CA CYS A 150 19.12 7.40 2.17
C CYS A 150 20.41 7.06 1.42
N ASP A 151 20.55 5.81 0.98
CA ASP A 151 21.67 5.38 0.13
C ASP A 151 21.20 5.34 -1.32
N GLU A 152 21.73 6.22 -2.17
CA GLU A 152 21.34 6.33 -3.59
C GLU A 152 21.93 5.21 -4.46
N LYS A 153 22.71 4.30 -3.88
CA LYS A 153 23.37 3.23 -4.62
C LYS A 153 22.37 2.15 -5.07
N PRO A 154 22.63 1.51 -6.24
CA PRO A 154 21.81 0.39 -6.68
C PRO A 154 21.86 -0.73 -5.63
N ALA A 155 20.67 -1.19 -5.23
CA ALA A 155 20.50 -2.14 -4.13
C ALA A 155 21.32 -3.42 -4.36
N SER A 156 22.34 -3.62 -3.52
CA SER A 156 23.02 -4.90 -3.38
C SER A 156 22.12 -5.92 -2.66
N SER A 157 22.52 -7.20 -2.62
CA SER A 157 21.80 -8.23 -1.86
C SER A 157 21.57 -7.86 -0.39
N GLY A 158 22.49 -7.08 0.23
CA GLY A 158 22.34 -6.58 1.59
C GLY A 158 21.43 -5.36 1.73
N ASP A 159 21.16 -4.65 0.63
CA ASP A 159 20.26 -3.49 0.63
C ASP A 159 18.79 -3.93 0.47
N LEU A 160 18.56 -5.07 -0.17
CA LEU A 160 17.23 -5.65 -0.31
C LEU A 160 16.62 -6.12 1.01
N THR A 161 17.44 -6.48 2.01
CA THR A 161 16.98 -6.86 3.35
C THR A 161 16.62 -5.65 4.22
N ARG A 162 17.01 -4.44 3.80
CA ARG A 162 16.68 -3.18 4.47
C ARG A 162 15.53 -2.45 3.77
N SER A 163 15.43 -2.58 2.45
CA SER A 163 14.47 -1.85 1.62
C SER A 163 13.02 -2.28 1.82
N MET A 164 12.12 -1.31 1.91
CA MET A 164 10.68 -1.50 1.99
C MET A 164 10.02 -1.09 0.66
N LEU A 165 9.14 -1.92 0.11
CA LEU A 165 8.48 -1.71 -1.18
C LEU A 165 6.98 -1.95 -1.06
N TRP A 166 6.18 -1.15 -1.77
CA TRP A 166 4.75 -1.44 -1.87
C TRP A 166 4.49 -2.66 -2.75
N MET A 167 3.80 -3.64 -2.19
CA MET A 167 3.11 -4.66 -2.95
C MET A 167 1.68 -4.17 -3.22
N ASN A 168 1.50 -3.52 -4.36
CA ASN A 168 0.20 -3.02 -4.80
C ASN A 168 -0.75 -4.17 -5.20
N ASP A 169 -2.02 -4.05 -4.83
CA ASP A 169 -3.10 -4.90 -5.35
C ASP A 169 -3.27 -4.75 -6.88
N GLU A 170 -2.88 -3.61 -7.47
CA GLU A 170 -2.91 -3.45 -8.94
C GLU A 170 -1.97 -4.42 -9.66
N CYS A 171 -0.84 -4.79 -9.05
CA CYS A 171 0.09 -5.77 -9.61
C CYS A 171 -0.45 -7.20 -9.48
N GLN A 172 -1.18 -7.50 -8.39
CA GLN A 172 -1.94 -8.74 -8.25
C GLN A 172 -3.08 -8.81 -9.27
N SER A 173 -3.87 -7.75 -9.42
CA SER A 173 -4.94 -7.66 -10.42
C SER A 173 -4.41 -7.78 -11.86
N GLN A 174 -3.25 -7.22 -12.17
CA GLN A 174 -2.60 -7.39 -13.48
C GLN A 174 -2.04 -8.81 -13.69
N LYS A 175 -1.46 -9.43 -12.66
CA LYS A 175 -1.06 -10.85 -12.71
C LYS A 175 -2.27 -11.77 -12.90
N GLU A 176 -3.35 -11.57 -12.16
CA GLU A 176 -4.61 -12.31 -12.32
C GLU A 176 -5.22 -12.10 -13.70
N LYS A 177 -5.25 -10.87 -14.21
CA LYS A 177 -5.69 -10.58 -15.59
C LYS A 177 -4.81 -11.28 -16.63
N ARG A 178 -3.49 -11.33 -16.45
CA ARG A 178 -2.57 -12.08 -17.31
C ARG A 178 -2.81 -13.59 -17.24
N ILE A 179 -2.97 -14.15 -16.04
CA ILE A 179 -3.26 -15.58 -15.83
C ILE A 179 -4.61 -15.94 -16.46
N LEU A 180 -5.64 -15.12 -16.26
CA LEU A 180 -6.96 -15.33 -16.84
C LEU A 180 -6.91 -15.27 -18.38
N ALA A 181 -6.15 -14.33 -18.95
CA ALA A 181 -5.94 -14.24 -20.39
C ALA A 181 -5.25 -15.49 -20.96
N ILE A 182 -4.22 -16.01 -20.27
CA ILE A 182 -3.52 -17.25 -20.66
C ILE A 182 -4.47 -18.45 -20.59
N THR A 183 -5.26 -18.58 -19.51
CA THR A 183 -6.23 -19.67 -19.35
C THR A 183 -7.31 -19.64 -20.44
N ILE A 184 -7.83 -18.45 -20.77
CA ILE A 184 -8.80 -18.27 -21.86
C ILE A 184 -8.18 -18.67 -23.20
N GLN A 185 -6.94 -18.25 -23.48
CA GLN A 185 -6.23 -18.59 -24.71
C GLN A 185 -6.00 -20.11 -24.84
N LEU A 186 -5.63 -20.78 -23.75
CA LEU A 186 -5.47 -22.23 -23.69
C LEU A 186 -6.81 -22.96 -23.94
N GLN A 187 -7.91 -22.47 -23.37
CA GLN A 187 -9.23 -23.04 -23.60
C GLN A 187 -9.71 -22.86 -25.06
N VAL A 188 -9.39 -21.73 -25.69
CA VAL A 188 -9.69 -21.50 -27.12
C VAL A 188 -8.91 -22.47 -27.99
N ASN A 189 -7.61 -22.64 -27.74
CA ASN A 189 -6.76 -23.57 -28.48
C ASN A 189 -7.20 -25.03 -28.30
N LEU A 190 -7.58 -25.43 -27.09
CA LEU A 190 -8.13 -26.77 -26.82
C LEU A 190 -9.45 -27.02 -27.53
N LYS A 191 -10.35 -26.02 -27.60
CA LYS A 191 -11.60 -26.17 -28.37
C LYS A 191 -11.35 -26.31 -29.87
N SER A 192 -10.35 -25.64 -30.43
CA SER A 192 -9.97 -25.81 -31.84
C SER A 192 -9.42 -27.21 -32.16
N LEU A 193 -8.85 -27.91 -31.18
CA LEU A 193 -8.33 -29.28 -31.35
C LEU A 193 -9.40 -30.38 -31.28
N TYR A 194 -10.60 -30.07 -30.74
CA TYR A 194 -11.71 -31.02 -30.59
C TYR A 194 -12.85 -30.81 -31.60
N ILE A 195 -12.72 -29.82 -32.49
CA ILE A 195 -13.71 -29.49 -33.55
C ILE A 195 -13.17 -29.91 -34.94
N SER A 196 -11.99 -30.56 -35.00
CA SER A 196 -11.43 -31.19 -36.21
C SER A 196 -11.69 -32.69 -36.24
#